data_AF-A0A7G8ETH6-F1
#
_entry.id   AF-A0A7G8ETH6-F1
#
_cell.length_a   1.000
_cell.length_b   1.000
_cell.length_c   1.000
_cell.angle_alpha   90.00
_cell.angle_beta   90.00
_cell.angle_gamma   90.00
#
_symmetry.space_group_name_H-M   'P 1'
#
loop_
_entity.id
_entity.type
_entity.pdbx_description
1 polymer ?
#
loop_
_entity_poly.entity_id
_entity_poly.type
_entity_poly.pdbx_seq_one_letter_code
_entity_poly.pdbx_strand_id
1 'polypeptide(L)'
;MNAEKQLKTWIRSQHLICVGTDFVFETVDQSHLDKFEQCIENLGGHIRTVSAAGNWPMGPRRTFKILRATAAVPRPGGEDLVTYWAKRGSTRTRYAEIS
;
A
#
# COMPACT_ATOMS: atom_id res chain seq x y z
N MET A 1 -12.18 8.19 10.22
CA MET A 1 -11.46 6.99 9.72
C MET A 1 -10.28 6.72 10.66
N ASN A 2 -10.04 5.48 11.10
CA ASN A 2 -8.82 5.16 11.85
C ASN A 2 -7.75 4.70 10.85
N ALA A 3 -6.83 5.61 10.50
CA ALA A 3 -5.79 5.37 9.48
C ALA A 3 -4.91 4.16 9.82
N GLU A 4 -4.48 4.03 11.08
CA GLU A 4 -3.65 2.93 11.53
C GLU A 4 -4.34 1.57 11.38
N LYS A 5 -5.62 1.48 11.76
CA LYS A 5 -6.42 0.25 11.59
C LYS A 5 -6.58 -0.14 10.11
N GLN A 6 -6.74 0.85 9.23
CA GLN A 6 -6.85 0.62 7.80
C GLN A 6 -5.53 0.12 7.21
N LEU A 7 -4.41 0.77 7.54
CA LEU A 7 -3.06 0.36 7.10
C LEU A 7 -2.72 -1.06 7.58
N LYS A 8 -3.02 -1.40 8.85
CA LYS A 8 -2.88 -2.78 9.37
C LYS A 8 -3.73 -3.80 8.60
N THR A 9 -4.88 -3.39 8.08
CA THR A 9 -5.73 -4.25 7.25
C THR A 9 -5.09 -4.49 5.89
N TRP A 10 -4.54 -3.45 5.26
CA TRP A 10 -3.82 -3.59 3.98
C TRP A 10 -2.49 -4.32 4.10
N ILE A 11 -1.81 -4.24 5.24
CA ILE A 11 -0.63 -5.08 5.54
C ILE A 11 -1.04 -6.56 5.52
N ARG A 12 -2.12 -6.93 6.22
CA ARG A 12 -2.59 -8.32 6.30
C ARG A 12 -3.10 -8.86 4.96
N SER A 13 -3.73 -8.01 4.15
CA SER A 13 -4.21 -8.39 2.81
C SER A 13 -3.15 -8.21 1.72
N GLN A 14 -1.89 -7.93 2.09
CA GLN A 14 -0.75 -7.82 1.19
C GLN A 14 -0.93 -6.74 0.10
N HIS A 15 -1.67 -5.69 0.40
CA HIS A 15 -1.70 -4.49 -0.44
C HIS A 15 -0.61 -3.49 -0.03
N LEU A 16 -0.18 -3.52 1.24
CA LEU A 16 0.80 -2.59 1.80
C LEU A 16 2.02 -3.36 2.32
N ILE A 17 3.21 -3.02 1.84
CA ILE A 17 4.48 -3.57 2.31
C ILE A 17 5.45 -2.45 2.71
N CYS A 18 6.47 -2.80 3.50
CA CYS A 18 7.59 -1.91 3.77
C CYS A 18 8.78 -2.30 2.88
N VAL A 19 9.41 -1.31 2.25
CA VAL A 19 10.64 -1.47 1.47
C VAL A 19 11.61 -0.38 1.90
N GLY A 20 12.69 -0.75 2.60
CA GLY A 20 13.61 0.22 3.20
C GLY A 20 12.87 1.14 4.18
N THR A 21 12.85 2.44 3.89
CA THR A 21 12.15 3.47 4.69
C THR A 21 10.78 3.86 4.15
N ASP A 22 10.29 3.15 3.14
CA ASP A 22 9.09 3.50 2.41
C ASP A 22 7.99 2.46 2.59
N PHE A 23 6.75 2.95 2.59
CA PHE A 23 5.56 2.17 2.35
C PHE A 23 5.31 2.07 0.85
N VAL A 24 5.10 0.85 0.36
CA VAL A 24 4.66 0.58 -1.01
C VAL A 24 3.26 -0.01 -0.95
N PHE A 25 2.29 0.72 -1.50
CA PHE A 25 0.90 0.34 -1.57
C PHE A 25 0.51 0.02 -3.01
N GLU A 26 -0.16 -1.12 -3.22
CA GLU A 26 -0.68 -1.49 -4.52
C GLU A 26 -2.17 -1.85 -4.49
N THR A 27 -2.86 -1.45 -5.55
CA THR A 27 -4.29 -1.70 -5.72
C THR A 27 -4.68 -1.64 -7.19
N VAL A 28 -5.80 -2.27 -7.54
CA VAL A 28 -6.48 -2.11 -8.84
C VAL A 28 -7.69 -1.17 -8.74
N ASP A 29 -7.97 -0.65 -7.54
CA ASP A 29 -9.10 0.20 -7.21
C ASP A 29 -8.60 1.62 -6.87
N GLN A 30 -9.01 2.61 -7.66
CA GLN A 30 -8.66 4.03 -7.45
C GLN A 30 -9.12 4.54 -6.08
N SER A 31 -10.30 4.12 -5.61
CA SER A 31 -10.83 4.56 -4.31
C SER A 31 -9.98 4.07 -3.13
N HIS A 32 -9.27 2.95 -3.29
CA HIS A 32 -8.30 2.48 -2.30
C HIS A 32 -7.02 3.31 -2.32
N LEU A 33 -6.58 3.77 -3.50
CA LEU A 33 -5.44 4.67 -3.63
C LEU A 33 -5.73 6.00 -2.94
N ASP A 34 -6.88 6.60 -3.22
CA ASP A 34 -7.30 7.88 -2.60
C ASP A 34 -7.40 7.75 -1.07
N LYS A 35 -7.93 6.62 -0.57
CA LYS A 35 -7.98 6.33 0.87
C LYS A 35 -6.59 6.11 1.47
N PHE A 36 -5.65 5.53 0.73
CA PHE A 36 -4.28 5.34 1.19
C PHE A 36 -3.58 6.69 1.35
N GLU A 37 -3.70 7.57 0.36
CA GLU A 37 -3.21 8.95 0.44
C GLU A 37 -3.75 9.66 1.68
N GLN A 38 -5.07 9.64 1.90
CA GLN A 38 -5.66 10.23 3.09
C GLN A 38 -5.16 9.59 4.40
N CYS A 39 -4.91 8.28 4.44
CA CYS A 39 -4.32 7.61 5.61
C CYS A 39 -2.92 8.14 5.91
N ILE A 40 -2.09 8.30 4.87
CA ILE A 40 -0.71 8.77 4.99
C ILE A 40 -0.69 10.24 5.45
N GLU A 41 -1.53 11.10 4.88
CA GLU A 41 -1.68 12.50 5.28
C GLU A 41 -2.13 12.64 6.74
N ASN A 42 -3.10 11.83 7.18
CA ASN A 42 -3.58 11.82 8.56
C ASN A 42 -2.51 11.39 9.57
N LEU A 43 -1.47 10.68 9.12
CA LEU A 43 -0.30 10.33 9.92
C LEU A 43 0.85 11.34 9.79
N GLY A 44 0.63 12.47 9.10
CA GLY A 44 1.64 13.50 8.87
C GLY A 44 2.65 13.17 7.77
N GLY A 45 2.38 12.15 6.95
CA GLY A 45 3.17 11.82 5.78
C GLY A 45 2.63 12.43 4.49
N HIS A 46 3.26 12.10 3.36
CA HIS A 46 2.76 12.42 2.03
C HIS A 46 3.13 11.31 1.04
N ILE A 47 2.37 11.19 -0.04
CA ILE A 47 2.71 10.32 -1.18
C ILE A 47 3.88 10.94 -1.93
N ARG A 48 4.92 10.15 -2.20
CA ARG A 48 6.08 10.56 -3.00
C ARG A 48 5.83 10.35 -4.49
N THR A 49 5.27 9.20 -4.84
CA THR A 49 5.02 8.82 -6.23
C THR A 49 3.76 7.98 -6.35
N VAL A 50 3.07 8.15 -7.47
CA VAL A 50 2.02 7.26 -7.94
C VAL A 50 2.38 6.84 -9.35
N SER A 51 2.37 5.53 -9.63
CA SER A 51 2.69 4.99 -10.95
C SER A 51 1.85 3.76 -11.28
N ALA A 52 1.81 3.41 -12.57
CA ALA A 52 1.33 2.10 -12.99
C ALA A 52 2.44 1.07 -12.74
N ALA A 53 2.12 -0.03 -12.08
CA ALA A 53 3.07 -1.12 -11.81
C ALA A 53 2.83 -2.36 -12.69
N GLY A 54 1.70 -2.44 -13.40
CA GLY A 54 1.39 -3.58 -14.25
C GLY A 54 -0.09 -3.69 -14.55
N ASN A 55 -0.52 -4.85 -15.05
CA ASN A 55 -1.91 -5.14 -15.36
C ASN A 55 -2.32 -6.46 -14.72
N TRP A 56 -3.27 -6.40 -13.78
CA TRP A 56 -3.81 -7.58 -13.12
C TRP A 56 -4.89 -8.24 -13.97
N PRO A 57 -4.77 -9.53 -14.33
CA PRO A 57 -5.81 -10.24 -15.06
C PRO A 57 -7.01 -10.48 -14.14
N MET A 58 -8.20 -10.14 -14.63
CA MET A 58 -9.44 -10.33 -13.90
C MET A 58 -10.49 -10.94 -14.81
N GLY A 59 -10.46 -12.28 -14.91
CA GLY A 59 -11.26 -13.05 -15.85
C GLY A 59 -10.66 -13.10 -17.26
N PRO A 60 -11.34 -13.76 -18.21
CA PRO A 60 -10.72 -14.20 -19.47
C PRO A 60 -10.31 -13.07 -20.44
N ARG A 61 -10.88 -11.86 -20.29
CA ARG A 61 -10.76 -10.76 -21.27
C ARG A 61 -10.67 -9.38 -20.64
N ARG A 62 -10.38 -9.29 -19.34
CA ARG A 62 -10.27 -8.00 -18.63
C ARG A 62 -8.99 -7.95 -17.84
N THR A 63 -8.34 -6.81 -17.91
CA THR A 63 -7.16 -6.48 -17.13
C THR A 63 -7.40 -5.15 -16.44
N PHE A 64 -6.97 -5.05 -15.19
CA PHE A 64 -7.02 -3.80 -14.44
C PHE A 64 -5.60 -3.29 -14.23
N LYS A 65 -5.40 -1.98 -14.41
CA LYS A 65 -4.12 -1.35 -14.12
C LYS A 65 -3.83 -1.46 -12.62
N ILE A 66 -2.66 -1.97 -12.28
CA ILE A 66 -2.16 -1.95 -10.91
C ILE A 66 -1.59 -0.55 -10.68
N LEU A 67 -2.17 0.16 -9.71
CA LEU A 67 -1.72 1.44 -9.21
C LEU A 67 -0.78 1.19 -8.04
N ARG A 68 0.41 1.78 -8.07
CA ARG A 68 1.40 1.74 -6.99
C ARG A 68 1.59 3.14 -6.44
N ALA A 69 1.38 3.30 -5.14
CA ALA A 69 1.80 4.48 -4.40
C ALA A 69 2.99 4.17 -3.52
N THR A 70 3.96 5.08 -3.50
CA THR A 70 5.08 5.04 -2.57
C THR A 70 5.01 6.24 -1.65
N ALA A 71 5.12 6.02 -0.35
CA ALA A 71 5.17 7.07 0.66
C ALA A 71 6.32 6.80 1.62
N ALA A 72 6.96 7.86 2.14
CA ALA A 72 7.85 7.67 3.28
C ALA A 72 7.04 7.15 4.47
N VAL A 73 7.62 6.25 5.27
CA VAL A 73 7.03 5.88 6.56
C VAL A 73 6.91 7.15 7.42
N PRO A 74 5.69 7.58 7.82
CA PRO A 74 5.52 8.80 8.62
C PRO A 74 6.21 8.67 9.98
N ARG A 75 6.84 9.75 10.44
CA ARG A 75 7.46 9.81 11.77
C ARG A 75 7.05 11.10 12.49
N PRO A 76 6.64 11.05 13.77
CA PRO A 76 6.48 9.84 14.60
C PRO A 76 5.27 8.99 14.20
N GLY A 77 5.17 7.76 14.72
CA GLY A 77 3.97 6.89 14.60
C GLY A 77 4.02 5.79 13.52
N GLY A 78 4.78 5.96 12.44
CA GLY A 78 4.92 4.91 11.42
C GLY A 78 5.77 3.71 11.86
N GLU A 79 6.57 3.85 12.93
CA GLU A 79 7.45 2.80 13.46
C GLU A 79 6.66 1.60 14.00
N ASP A 80 5.49 1.84 14.59
CA ASP A 80 4.58 0.79 15.06
C ASP A 80 3.96 0.01 13.88
N LEU A 81 3.70 0.69 12.77
CA LEU A 81 3.21 0.06 11.54
C LEU A 81 4.30 -0.79 10.86
N VAL A 82 5.55 -0.32 10.86
CA VAL A 82 6.70 -1.11 10.38
C VAL A 82 6.89 -2.37 11.24
N THR A 83 6.83 -2.21 12.58
CA THR A 83 6.90 -3.34 13.52
C THR A 83 5.73 -4.31 13.30
N TYR A 84 4.54 -3.81 13.04
CA TYR A 84 3.37 -4.63 12.73
C TYR A 84 3.53 -5.38 11.41
N TRP A 85 4.01 -4.70 10.36
CA TRP A 85 4.32 -5.33 9.07
C TRP A 85 5.36 -6.42 9.21
N ALA A 86 6.44 -6.21 9.97
CA ALA A 86 7.45 -7.24 10.21
C ALA A 86 6.87 -8.50 10.86
N LYS A 87 5.82 -8.36 11.69
CA LYS A 87 5.16 -9.49 12.38
C LYS A 87 4.04 -10.16 11.58
N ARG A 88 3.34 -9.42 10.71
CA ARG A 88 2.05 -9.83 10.13
C ARG A 88 1.94 -9.62 8.61
N GLY A 89 2.91 -8.95 8.01
CA GLY A 89 2.94 -8.61 6.59
C GLY A 89 3.67 -9.64 5.74
N SER A 90 4.00 -9.21 4.52
CA SER A 90 4.76 -9.98 3.54
C SER A 90 5.83 -9.07 2.92
N THR A 91 6.90 -9.66 2.39
CA THR A 91 7.93 -8.96 1.60
C THR A 91 7.45 -8.58 0.20
N ARG A 92 6.31 -9.13 -0.22
CA ARG A 92 5.69 -8.90 -1.54
C ARG A 92 4.22 -8.54 -1.38
N THR A 93 3.75 -7.66 -2.26
CA THR A 93 2.32 -7.43 -2.42
C THR A 93 1.67 -8.64 -3.08
N ARG A 94 0.34 -8.73 -3.00
CA ARG A 94 -0.45 -9.75 -3.71
C ARG A 94 -0.38 -9.63 -5.24
N TYR A 95 0.17 -8.54 -5.76
CA TYR A 95 0.29 -8.27 -7.19
C TYR A 95 1.70 -8.55 -7.74
N ALA A 96 2.66 -8.91 -6.87
CA ALA A 96 4.09 -9.02 -7.19
C ALA A 96 4.47 -10.06 -8.26
N GLU A 97 3.59 -10.98 -8.62
CA GLU A 97 3.86 -11.94 -9.70
C GLU A 97 3.63 -11.36 -11.10
N ILE A 98 3.00 -10.18 -11.19
CA ILE A 98 2.56 -9.55 -12.44
C ILE A 98 2.96 -8.05 -12.49
N SER A 99 3.62 -7.54 -11.45
CA SER A 99 4.09 -6.16 -11.32
C SER A 99 5.60 -5.98 -11.37
#